data_AF-A0A6C0EYR5-F1
#
_entry.id   AF-A0A6C0EYR5-F1
#
_cell.length_a   1.000
_cell.length_b   1.000
_cell.length_c   1.000
_cell.angle_alpha   90.00
_cell.angle_beta   90.00
_cell.angle_gamma   90.00
#
_symmetry.space_group_name_H-M   'P 1'
#
loop_
_entity.id
_entity.type
_entity.pdbx_description
1 polymer ?
#
loop_
_entity_poly.entity_id
_entity_poly.type
_entity_poly.pdbx_seq_one_letter_code
_entity_poly.pdbx_strand_id
1 'polypeptide(L)' 'MNQQTPPVNYLNLEQDGMNKVEELFKTNNVTDNSLLNIINEGNDEFKSVNGRNMTYSEMRSMFG' A
#
# COMPACT_ATOMS: atom_id res chain seq x y z
N MET A 1 11.60 -5.04 26.29
CA MET A 1 10.30 -5.57 25.81
C MET A 1 10.38 -5.62 24.30
N ASN A 2 10.47 -6.80 23.69
CA ASN A 2 10.42 -6.95 22.24
C ASN A 2 8.98 -6.74 21.80
N GLN A 3 8.66 -5.53 21.32
CA GLN A 3 7.41 -5.30 20.61
C GLN A 3 7.56 -5.94 19.23
N GLN A 4 7.24 -7.23 19.13
CA GLN A 4 6.95 -7.83 17.83
C GLN A 4 5.67 -7.15 17.35
N THR A 5 5.82 -6.23 16.41
CA THR A 5 4.68 -5.70 15.69
C THR A 5 4.00 -6.85 14.94
N PRO A 6 2.65 -6.88 14.89
CA PRO A 6 1.95 -7.93 14.15
C PRO A 6 2.43 -7.95 12.69
N PRO A 7 2.51 -9.11 12.03
CA PRO A 7 2.96 -9.16 10.64
C PRO A 7 2.01 -8.34 9.75
N VAL A 8 2.57 -7.53 8.85
CA VAL A 8 1.76 -6.90 7.79
C VAL A 8 1.09 -7.98 6.97
N ASN A 9 -0.21 -7.87 6.77
CA ASN A 9 -0.92 -8.72 5.83
C ASN A 9 -0.80 -8.12 4.42
N TYR A 10 0.28 -8.49 3.74
CA TYR A 10 0.61 -8.00 2.40
C TYR A 10 -0.51 -8.22 1.38
N LEU A 11 -1.25 -9.32 1.49
CA LEU A 11 -2.38 -9.63 0.62
C LEU A 11 -3.52 -8.61 0.77
N ASN A 12 -3.72 -8.07 1.98
CA ASN A 12 -4.75 -7.07 2.23
C ASN A 12 -4.37 -5.70 1.63
N LEU A 13 -3.08 -5.31 1.72
CA LEU A 13 -2.59 -4.05 1.16
C LEU A 13 -2.68 -4.02 -0.37
N GLU A 14 -2.34 -5.13 -1.01
CA GLU A 14 -2.46 -5.28 -2.46
C GLU A 14 -3.92 -5.20 -2.91
N GLN A 15 -4.80 -5.97 -2.25
CA GLN A 15 -6.23 -5.98 -2.57
C GLN A 15 -6.89 -4.61 -2.33
N ASP A 16 -6.54 -3.93 -1.24
CA ASP A 16 -7.06 -2.58 -0.94
C ASP A 16 -6.59 -1.57 -2.00
N GLY A 17 -5.30 -1.60 -2.37
CA GLY A 17 -4.76 -0.78 -3.46
C GLY A 17 -5.48 -1.02 -4.79
N MET A 18 -5.72 -2.28 -5.15
CA MET A 18 -6.47 -2.64 -6.35
C MET A 18 -7.91 -2.11 -6.32
N ASN A 19 -8.62 -2.27 -5.20
CA ASN A 19 -10.00 -1.80 -5.06
C ASN A 19 -10.09 -0.27 -5.22
N LYS A 20 -9.15 0.47 -4.62
CA LYS A 20 -9.09 1.94 -4.73
C LYS A 20 -8.78 2.39 -6.16
N VAL A 21 -7.86 1.71 -6.86
CA VAL A 21 -7.59 1.99 -8.28
C VAL A 21 -8.84 1.73 -9.12
N GLU A 22 -9.53 0.60 -8.91
CA GLU A 22 -10.79 0.29 -9.62
C GLU A 22 -11.86 1.37 -9.39
N GLU A 23 -11.97 1.89 -8.17
CA GLU A 23 -12.89 2.99 -7.84
C GLU A 23 -12.53 4.30 -8.58
N LEU A 24 -11.23 4.63 -8.68
CA LEU A 24 -10.79 5.78 -9.48
C LEU A 24 -11.17 5.64 -10.95
N PHE A 25 -11.06 4.43 -11.51
CA PHE A 25 -11.51 4.15 -12.87
C PHE A 25 -13.03 4.32 -13.03
N LYS A 26 -13.83 3.77 -12.09
CA LYS A 26 -15.30 3.90 -12.11
C LYS A 26 -15.76 5.35 -12.04
N THR A 27 -15.02 6.19 -11.32
CA THR A 27 -15.35 7.60 -11.12
C THR A 27 -14.68 8.54 -12.13
N ASN A 28 -13.92 8.03 -13.10
CA ASN A 28 -13.12 8.81 -14.06
C ASN A 28 -12.15 9.82 -13.39
N ASN A 29 -11.62 9.48 -12.21
CA ASN A 29 -10.71 10.34 -11.43
C ASN A 29 -9.26 9.80 -11.39
N VAL A 30 -8.86 9.05 -12.41
CA VAL A 30 -7.48 8.54 -12.52
C VAL A 30 -6.55 9.70 -12.89
N THR A 31 -5.71 10.09 -11.94
CA THR A 31 -4.69 11.14 -12.07
C THR A 31 -3.42 10.65 -11.39
N ASP A 32 -2.27 11.21 -11.77
CA ASP A 32 -0.99 10.85 -11.12
C ASP A 32 -1.05 11.08 -9.60
N ASN A 33 -1.68 12.16 -9.16
CA ASN A 33 -1.85 12.45 -7.73
C ASN A 33 -2.75 11.42 -7.03
N SER A 34 -3.87 10.99 -7.64
CA SER A 34 -4.75 10.01 -7.01
C SER A 34 -4.09 8.63 -6.91
N LEU A 35 -3.28 8.24 -7.90
CA LEU A 35 -2.47 7.03 -7.84
C LEU A 35 -1.35 7.13 -6.80
N LEU A 36 -0.64 8.26 -6.73
CA LEU A 36 0.41 8.50 -5.72
C LEU A 36 -0.16 8.47 -4.30
N ASN A 37 -1.37 8.99 -4.08
CA ASN A 37 -2.03 8.93 -2.77
C ASN A 37 -2.28 7.49 -2.32
N ILE A 38 -2.78 6.62 -3.21
CA ILE A 38 -2.99 5.19 -2.90
C ILE A 38 -1.67 4.51 -2.52
N ILE A 39 -0.59 4.79 -3.27
CA ILE A 39 0.73 4.23 -2.97
C ILE A 39 1.25 4.72 -1.62
N ASN A 40 1.09 6.02 -1.33
CA ASN A 40 1.54 6.61 -0.06
C ASN A 40 0.75 6.05 1.13
N GLU A 41 -0.56 5.87 1.00
CA GLU A 41 -1.40 5.25 2.04
C GLU A 41 -0.92 3.82 2.37
N GLY A 42 -0.68 2.99 1.35
CA GLY A 42 -0.16 1.63 1.57
C GLY A 42 1.23 1.62 2.20
N ASN A 43 2.09 2.58 1.86
CA ASN A 43 3.42 2.73 2.47
C ASN A 43 3.33 3.22 3.93
N ASP A 44 2.40 4.11 4.26
CA ASP A 44 2.15 4.58 5.62
C ASP A 44 1.59 3.45 6.50
N GLU A 45 0.68 2.64 5.97
CA GLU A 45 0.17 1.45 6.67
C GLU A 45 1.29 0.44 6.91
N PHE A 46 2.11 0.14 5.89
CA PHE A 46 3.29 -0.70 6.05
C PHE A 46 4.24 -0.16 7.12
N LYS A 47 4.49 1.15 7.12
CA LYS A 47 5.38 1.82 8.08
C LYS A 47 4.83 1.80 9.49
N SER A 48 3.53 1.94 9.67
CA SER A 48 2.88 1.87 10.99
C SER A 48 3.14 0.53 11.69
N VAL A 49 3.28 -0.54 10.91
CA VAL A 49 3.52 -1.89 11.40
C VAL A 49 5.01 -2.23 11.47
N ASN A 50 5.83 -1.83 10.48
CA ASN A 50 7.24 -2.23 10.44
C ASN A 50 8.20 -1.20 11.04
N GLY A 51 7.73 0.01 11.35
CA GLY A 51 8.57 1.12 11.81
C GLY A 51 9.52 1.67 10.74
N ARG A 52 9.39 1.24 9.49
CA ARG A 52 10.21 1.68 8.35
C ARG A 52 9.38 1.73 7.06
N ASN A 53 9.87 2.48 6.08
CA ASN A 53 9.27 2.49 4.75
C ASN A 53 9.43 1.13 4.06
N MET A 54 8.54 0.85 3.11
CA MET A 54 8.63 -0.33 2.25
C MET A 54 9.88 -0.23 1.35
N THR A 55 10.62 -1.32 1.20
CA THR A 55 11.74 -1.37 0.26
C THR A 55 11.25 -1.56 -1.16
N TYR A 56 12.09 -1.21 -2.14
CA TYR A 56 11.78 -1.49 -3.55
C TYR A 56 11.52 -2.98 -3.81
N SER A 57 12.26 -3.88 -3.15
CA SER A 57 12.08 -5.33 -3.29
C SER A 57 10.71 -5.80 -2.80
N GLU A 58 10.23 -5.23 -1.68
CA GLU A 58 8.90 -5.52 -1.13
C GLU A 58 7.79 -4.97 -2.02
N MET A 59 7.92 -3.71 -2.47
CA MET A 59 6.98 -3.15 -3.45
C MET A 59 6.93 -3.99 -4.72
N ARG A 60 8.08 -4.36 -5.28
CA ARG A 60 8.15 -5.17 -6.50
C ARG A 60 7.56 -6.56 -6.30
N SER A 61 7.72 -7.17 -5.13
CA SER A 61 7.12 -8.47 -4.84
C SER A 61 5.60 -8.41 -4.73
N MET A 62 5.02 -7.25 -4.42
CA MET A 62 3.58 -7.04 -4.28
C MET A 62 2.92 -6.54 -5.56
N PHE A 63 3.65 -5.79 -6.40
CA PHE A 63 3.07 -5.04 -7.52
C PHE A 63 3.76 -5.29 -8.88
N GLY A 64 4.80 -6.12 -8.94
CA GLY A 64 5.68 -6.30 -10.10
C GLY A 64 5.68 -7.69 -10.71
#